data_AF-A0A3B8K505-F1
#
_entry.id   AF-A0A3B8K505-F1
#
_cell.length_a   1.000
_cell.length_b   1.000
_cell.length_c   1.000
_cell.angle_alpha   90.00
_cell.angle_beta   90.00
_cell.angle_gamma   90.00
#
_symmetry.space_group_name_H-M   'P 1'
#
loop_
_entity.id
_entity.type
_entity.pdbx_description
1 polymer ?
#
loop_
_entity_poly.entity_id
_entity_poly.type
_entity_poly.pdbx_seq_one_letter_code
_entity_poly.pdbx_strand_id
1 'polypeptide(L)'
;MVIMRTHQWANFAAFQLAWLVAVWGASVGLWWLGPVAVAAWVSAYSIWRKCARAEAPLWLGAGLLGAMTDSLLVWSGAMAFPESAGPGFPTTPWMVALWINFAAALRHCMGWLCGRFVLATVFGAIGGPLAYLAGSKFGAL
;
A
#
# COMPACT_ATOMS: atom_id res chain seq x y z
N MET A 1 -14.88 2.98 -22.28
CA MET A 1 -14.17 1.71 -21.96
C MET A 1 -12.74 2.05 -21.56
N VAL A 2 -12.30 1.69 -20.35
CA VAL A 2 -10.91 1.87 -19.94
C VAL A 2 -10.12 0.66 -20.41
N ILE A 3 -9.28 0.81 -21.42
CA ILE A 3 -8.43 -0.28 -21.92
C ILE A 3 -7.10 -0.21 -21.17
N MET A 4 -6.86 -1.18 -20.28
CA MET A 4 -5.58 -1.34 -19.60
C MET A 4 -4.55 -1.95 -20.57
N ARG A 5 -3.37 -1.36 -20.63
CA ARG A 5 -2.23 -1.88 -21.40
C ARG A 5 -1.56 -3.04 -20.67
N THR A 6 -0.90 -3.93 -21.39
CA THR A 6 -0.23 -5.14 -20.83
C THR A 6 0.69 -4.84 -19.64
N HIS A 7 1.47 -3.75 -19.69
CA HIS A 7 2.36 -3.37 -18.58
C HIS A 7 1.59 -2.94 -17.32
N GLN A 8 0.38 -2.39 -17.45
CA GLN A 8 -0.43 -2.00 -16.29
C GLN A 8 -0.95 -3.24 -15.54
N TRP A 9 -1.24 -4.33 -16.26
CA TRP A 9 -1.59 -5.61 -15.65
C TRP A 9 -0.41 -6.22 -14.88
N ALA A 10 0.79 -6.19 -15.46
CA ALA A 10 2.00 -6.64 -14.77
C ALA A 10 2.26 -5.84 -13.49
N ASN A 11 2.13 -4.51 -13.55
CA ASN A 11 2.26 -3.64 -12.38
C ASN A 11 1.16 -3.88 -11.34
N PHE A 12 -0.07 -4.14 -11.77
CA PHE A 12 -1.17 -4.49 -10.87
C PHE A 12 -0.89 -5.80 -10.14
N ALA A 13 -0.39 -6.82 -10.86
CA ALA A 13 0.02 -8.08 -10.24
C ALA A 13 1.16 -7.87 -9.24
N ALA A 14 2.18 -7.08 -9.58
CA ALA A 14 3.28 -6.76 -8.67
C ALA A 14 2.81 -6.02 -7.41
N PHE A 15 1.91 -5.03 -7.57
CA PHE A 15 1.28 -4.31 -6.46
C PHE A 15 0.51 -5.26 -5.51
N GLN A 16 -0.29 -6.17 -6.08
CA GLN A 16 -1.08 -7.14 -5.30
C GLN A 16 -0.19 -8.18 -4.61
N LEU A 17 0.86 -8.66 -5.28
CA LEU A 17 1.84 -9.56 -4.68
C LEU A 17 2.60 -8.89 -3.53
N ALA A 18 3.04 -7.64 -3.70
CA ALA A 18 3.69 -6.89 -2.64
C ALA A 18 2.75 -6.65 -1.45
N TRP A 19 1.46 -6.38 -1.71
CA TRP A 19 0.44 -6.27 -0.67
C TRP A 19 0.28 -7.58 0.10
N LEU A 20 0.13 -8.70 -0.60
CA LEU A 20 -0.06 -10.02 0.00
C LEU A 20 1.16 -10.42 0.85
N VAL A 21 2.37 -10.21 0.33
CA VAL A 21 3.63 -10.50 1.04
C VAL A 21 3.75 -9.64 2.30
N ALA A 22 3.34 -8.37 2.26
CA ALA A 22 3.36 -7.50 3.43
C ALA A 22 2.40 -7.96 4.53
N VAL A 23 1.15 -8.25 4.16
CA VAL A 23 0.10 -8.66 5.11
C VAL A 23 0.40 -10.03 5.71
N TRP A 24 0.73 -11.01 4.87
CA TRP A 24 1.11 -12.34 5.35
C TRP A 24 2.39 -12.30 6.17
N GLY A 25 3.40 -11.54 5.73
CA GLY A 25 4.64 -11.34 6.49
C GLY A 25 4.38 -10.80 7.89
N ALA A 26 3.54 -9.79 8.01
CA ALA A 26 3.14 -9.22 9.30
C ALA A 26 2.38 -10.21 10.19
N SER A 27 1.55 -11.10 9.64
CA SER A 27 0.83 -12.08 10.46
C SER A 27 1.71 -13.21 11.00
N VAL A 28 2.83 -13.50 10.35
CA VAL A 28 3.75 -14.59 10.74
C VAL A 28 5.05 -14.10 11.40
N GLY A 29 5.17 -12.81 11.73
CA GLY A 29 6.37 -12.25 12.40
C GLY A 29 7.46 -11.75 11.45
N LEU A 30 7.26 -11.86 10.14
CA LEU A 30 8.18 -11.43 9.08
C LEU A 30 7.79 -10.06 8.51
N TRP A 31 7.48 -9.11 9.39
CA TRP A 31 7.02 -7.75 9.05
C TRP A 31 7.92 -7.01 8.04
N TRP A 32 9.23 -7.29 8.04
CA TRP A 32 10.19 -6.66 7.14
C TRP A 32 10.00 -7.05 5.67
N LEU A 33 9.27 -8.14 5.38
CA LEU A 33 8.92 -8.52 4.01
C LEU A 33 8.08 -7.48 3.30
N GLY A 34 7.23 -6.74 4.02
CA GLY A 34 6.41 -5.68 3.43
C GLY A 34 7.24 -4.55 2.83
N PRO A 35 8.07 -3.84 3.63
CA PRO A 35 8.97 -2.81 3.12
C PRO A 35 9.87 -3.30 1.99
N VAL A 36 10.42 -4.51 2.10
CA VAL A 36 11.29 -5.09 1.06
C VAL A 36 10.53 -5.34 -0.24
N ALA A 37 9.35 -5.98 -0.18
CA ALA A 37 8.55 -6.28 -1.37
C ALA A 37 8.11 -4.99 -2.08
N VAL A 38 7.65 -3.99 -1.30
CA VAL A 38 7.25 -2.69 -1.83
C VAL A 38 8.42 -1.97 -2.48
N ALA A 39 9.56 -1.88 -1.77
CA ALA A 39 10.75 -1.23 -2.31
C ALA A 39 11.25 -1.92 -3.59
N ALA A 40 11.21 -3.25 -3.65
CA ALA A 40 11.66 -4.02 -4.81
C ALA A 40 10.84 -3.69 -6.05
N TRP A 41 9.51 -3.76 -5.98
CA TRP A 41 8.68 -3.55 -7.17
C TRP A 41 8.64 -2.06 -7.57
N VAL A 42 8.55 -1.13 -6.61
CA VAL A 42 8.57 0.31 -6.90
C VAL A 42 9.89 0.70 -7.55
N SER A 43 11.01 0.18 -7.06
CA SER A 43 12.34 0.43 -7.64
C SER A 43 12.48 -0.17 -9.03
N ALA A 44 12.05 -1.42 -9.23
CA ALA A 44 12.08 -2.07 -10.54
C ALA A 44 11.30 -1.26 -11.58
N TYR A 45 10.10 -0.79 -11.23
CA TYR A 45 9.31 0.06 -12.11
C TYR A 45 9.96 1.43 -12.33
N SER A 46 10.55 2.02 -11.29
CA SER A 46 11.22 3.32 -11.38
C SER A 46 12.45 3.32 -12.28
N ILE A 47 13.15 2.19 -12.35
CA ILE A 47 14.27 2.00 -13.27
C ILE A 47 13.75 1.90 -14.71
N TRP A 48 12.63 1.18 -14.92
CA TRP A 48 12.05 1.03 -16.25
C TRP A 48 11.44 2.34 -16.79
N ARG A 49 10.87 3.16 -15.92
CA ARG A 49 10.30 4.47 -16.27
C ARG A 49 11.13 5.58 -15.66
N LYS A 50 12.07 6.12 -16.46
CA LYS A 50 13.03 7.16 -16.04
C LYS A 50 12.42 8.35 -15.26
N CYS A 51 11.17 8.73 -15.51
CA CYS A 51 10.48 9.83 -14.82
C CYS A 51 9.76 9.44 -13.52
N ALA A 52 9.64 8.15 -13.17
CA ALA A 52 8.89 7.69 -12.00
C ALA A 52 9.57 8.05 -10.67
N ARG A 53 10.89 8.29 -10.64
CA ARG A 53 11.59 8.78 -9.44
C ARG A 53 11.13 10.18 -9.01
N ALA A 54 10.59 10.98 -9.92
CA ALA A 54 10.01 12.28 -9.60
C ALA A 54 8.75 12.15 -8.72
N GLU A 55 8.22 10.94 -8.54
CA GLU A 55 7.05 10.64 -7.71
C GLU A 55 7.42 10.26 -6.28
N ALA A 56 8.70 10.21 -5.92
CA ALA A 56 9.15 9.94 -4.56
C ALA A 56 8.50 10.87 -3.50
N PRO A 57 8.30 12.18 -3.73
CA PRO A 57 7.58 13.03 -2.78
C PRO A 57 6.13 12.59 -2.56
N LEU A 58 5.45 12.05 -3.58
CA LEU A 58 4.09 11.53 -3.47
C LEU A 58 4.07 10.28 -2.58
N TRP A 59 5.04 9.37 -2.78
CA TRP A 59 5.15 8.15 -1.98
C TRP A 59 5.46 8.45 -0.52
N LEU A 60 6.41 9.35 -0.26
CA LEU A 60 6.74 9.79 1.09
C LEU A 60 5.57 10.50 1.76
N GLY A 61 4.88 11.40 1.03
CA GLY A 61 3.68 12.06 1.52
C GLY A 61 2.57 11.08 1.86
N ALA A 62 2.34 10.07 1.02
CA ALA A 62 1.37 9.02 1.30
C ALA A 62 1.77 8.16 2.50
N GLY A 63 3.04 7.80 2.63
CA GLY A 63 3.56 7.08 3.79
C GLY A 63 3.36 7.86 5.10
N LEU A 64 3.63 9.17 5.09
CA LEU A 64 3.41 10.05 6.25
C LEU A 64 1.94 10.19 6.59
N LEU A 65 1.08 10.50 5.61
CA LEU A 65 -0.36 10.60 5.81
C LEU A 65 -0.95 9.28 6.29
N GLY A 66 -0.47 8.17 5.74
CA GLY A 66 -0.84 6.83 6.15
C GLY A 66 -0.46 6.55 7.60
N ALA A 67 0.79 6.82 7.97
CA ALA A 67 1.26 6.67 9.33
C ALA A 67 0.44 7.49 10.33
N MET A 68 0.10 8.74 9.98
CA MET A 68 -0.78 9.59 10.79
C MET A 68 -2.19 8.99 10.90
N THR A 69 -2.76 8.52 9.79
CA THR A 69 -4.10 7.92 9.76
C THR A 69 -4.17 6.64 10.60
N ASP A 70 -3.20 5.73 10.41
CA ASP A 70 -3.08 4.50 11.20
C ASP A 70 -2.93 4.83 12.68
N SER A 71 -2.14 5.85 13.00
CA SER A 71 -1.92 6.25 14.39
C SER A 71 -3.19 6.76 15.06
N LEU A 72 -4.01 7.53 14.34
CA LEU A 72 -5.31 7.97 14.83
C LEU A 72 -6.26 6.78 15.03
N LEU A 73 -6.27 5.81 14.10
CA LEU A 73 -7.09 4.60 14.24
C LEU A 73 -6.68 3.78 15.48
N VAL A 74 -5.38 3.61 15.70
CA VAL A 74 -4.85 2.89 16.86
C VAL A 74 -5.17 3.62 18.17
N TRP A 75 -4.95 4.94 18.22
CA TRP A 75 -5.29 5.73 19.42
C TRP A 75 -6.78 5.80 19.71
N SER A 76 -7.63 5.75 18.68
CA SER A 76 -9.08 5.67 18.85
C SER A 76 -9.58 4.30 19.33
N GLY A 77 -8.71 3.28 19.32
CA GLY A 77 -9.07 1.88 19.63
C GLY A 77 -9.80 1.16 18.50
N ALA A 78 -9.89 1.77 17.30
CA ALA A 78 -10.54 1.15 16.14
C ALA A 78 -9.71 0.02 15.52
N MET A 79 -8.41 -0.05 15.85
CA MET A 79 -7.44 -0.96 15.27
C MET A 79 -6.31 -1.21 16.26
N ALA A 80 -5.71 -2.40 16.22
CA ALA A 80 -4.47 -2.70 16.90
C ALA A 80 -3.52 -3.41 15.93
N PHE A 81 -2.26 -3.53 16.33
CA PHE A 81 -1.29 -4.37 15.64
C PHE A 81 -0.87 -5.48 16.59
N PRO A 82 -0.88 -6.76 16.16
CA PRO A 82 -0.33 -7.85 16.96
C PRO A 82 1.19 -7.73 17.06
N GLU A 83 1.79 -8.39 18.05
CA GLU A 83 3.25 -8.38 18.25
C GLU A 83 4.01 -8.89 17.00
N SER A 84 3.42 -9.83 16.26
CA SER A 84 3.97 -10.36 15.00
C SER A 84 4.11 -9.30 13.90
N ALA A 85 3.30 -8.23 13.96
CA ALA A 85 3.31 -7.14 12.99
C ALA A 85 4.58 -6.28 13.07
N GLY A 86 5.46 -6.56 14.05
CA GLY A 86 6.77 -5.95 14.17
C GLY A 86 6.79 -4.69 15.02
N PRO A 87 7.99 -4.10 15.19
CA PRO A 87 8.18 -2.94 16.04
C PRO A 87 7.51 -1.71 15.43
N GLY A 88 6.86 -0.91 16.27
CA GLY A 88 6.28 0.36 15.87
C GLY A 88 5.05 0.69 16.69
N PHE A 89 5.05 1.88 17.30
CA PHE A 89 3.87 2.47 17.92
C PHE A 89 3.81 3.94 17.51
N PRO A 90 2.68 4.43 17.00
CA PRO A 90 1.38 3.73 16.90
C PRO A 90 1.19 2.88 15.64
N THR A 91 2.06 2.99 14.62
CA THR A 91 2.00 2.23 13.37
C THR A 91 3.27 1.41 13.14
N THR A 92 3.19 0.41 12.25
CA THR A 92 4.28 -0.53 11.93
C THR A 92 4.87 -0.28 10.53
N PRO A 93 6.16 -0.63 10.30
CA PRO A 93 6.84 -0.38 9.02
C PRO A 93 6.15 -0.96 7.79
N TRP A 94 5.55 -2.15 7.91
CA TRP A 94 4.86 -2.80 6.78
C TRP A 94 3.57 -2.07 6.42
N MET A 95 2.85 -1.50 7.39
CA MET A 95 1.65 -0.74 7.11
C MET A 95 2.00 0.56 6.38
N VAL A 96 3.04 1.27 6.84
CA VAL A 96 3.57 2.44 6.12
C VAL A 96 4.01 2.08 4.70
N ALA A 97 4.63 0.91 4.52
CA ALA A 97 4.98 0.41 3.20
C ALA A 97 3.73 0.16 2.32
N LEU A 98 2.60 -0.30 2.87
CA LEU A 98 1.36 -0.46 2.11
C LEU A 98 0.77 0.89 1.63
N TRP A 99 0.92 1.95 2.41
CA TRP A 99 0.53 3.30 1.96
C TRP A 99 1.37 3.79 0.78
N ILE A 100 2.68 3.55 0.83
CA ILE A 100 3.59 3.80 -0.29
C ILE A 100 3.21 2.94 -1.50
N ASN A 101 2.93 1.65 -1.28
CA ASN A 101 2.51 0.69 -2.30
C ASN A 101 1.25 1.20 -3.04
N PHE A 102 0.26 1.68 -2.30
CA PHE A 102 -0.96 2.25 -2.84
C PHE A 102 -0.70 3.51 -3.68
N ALA A 103 0.13 4.44 -3.18
CA ALA A 103 0.46 5.66 -3.90
C ALA A 103 1.21 5.39 -5.22
N ALA A 104 2.12 4.41 -5.22
CA ALA A 104 2.79 3.96 -6.44
C ALA A 104 1.80 3.31 -7.42
N ALA A 105 0.87 2.49 -6.94
CA ALA A 105 -0.15 1.86 -7.77
C ALA A 105 -1.05 2.88 -8.50
N LEU A 106 -1.43 3.99 -7.84
CA LEU A 106 -2.27 5.05 -8.42
C LEU A 106 -1.75 5.56 -9.76
N ARG A 107 -0.43 5.66 -9.93
CA ARG A 107 0.18 6.16 -11.17
C ARG A 107 0.68 5.06 -12.09
N HIS A 108 1.02 3.89 -11.55
CA HIS A 108 1.69 2.82 -12.31
C HIS A 108 0.73 1.80 -12.93
N CYS A 109 -0.35 1.43 -12.24
CA CYS A 109 -1.36 0.49 -12.75
C CYS A 109 -2.78 1.08 -12.77
N MET A 110 -3.05 2.07 -11.91
CA MET A 110 -4.37 2.70 -11.78
C MET A 110 -4.41 4.14 -12.34
N GLY A 111 -3.46 4.51 -13.20
CA GLY A 111 -3.39 5.87 -13.78
C GLY A 111 -4.63 6.31 -14.56
N TRP A 112 -5.52 5.38 -14.90
CA TRP A 112 -6.84 5.65 -15.48
C TRP A 112 -7.85 6.25 -14.49
N LEU A 113 -7.56 6.25 -13.18
CA LEU A 113 -8.31 6.98 -12.15
C LEU A 113 -7.88 8.45 -12.04
N CYS A 114 -6.71 8.82 -12.56
CA CYS A 114 -6.24 10.21 -12.53
C CYS A 114 -7.23 11.12 -13.27
N GLY A 115 -7.65 12.20 -12.60
CA GLY A 115 -8.67 13.12 -13.12
C GLY A 115 -10.12 12.64 -12.97
N ARG A 116 -10.37 11.45 -12.41
CA ARG A 116 -11.70 10.87 -12.18
C ARG A 116 -12.00 10.74 -10.69
N PHE A 117 -12.10 11.89 -10.01
CA PHE A 117 -12.18 11.96 -8.54
C PHE A 117 -13.32 11.14 -7.95
N VAL A 118 -14.53 11.20 -8.52
CA VAL A 118 -15.68 10.42 -8.04
C VAL A 118 -15.38 8.92 -8.03
N LEU A 119 -14.78 8.42 -9.11
CA LEU A 119 -14.47 7.00 -9.24
C LEU A 119 -13.35 6.60 -8.27
N ALA A 120 -12.32 7.44 -8.15
CA ALA A 120 -11.25 7.24 -7.18
C ALA A 120 -11.78 7.21 -5.74
N THR A 121 -12.73 8.09 -5.39
CA THR A 121 -13.38 8.11 -4.08
C THR A 121 -14.15 6.83 -3.82
N VAL A 122 -14.94 6.34 -4.77
CA VAL A 122 -15.70 5.08 -4.61
C VAL A 122 -14.76 3.90 -4.41
N PHE A 123 -13.70 3.78 -5.24
CA PHE A 123 -12.71 2.71 -5.08
C PHE A 123 -11.95 2.81 -3.76
N GLY A 124 -11.61 4.02 -3.30
CA GLY A 124 -10.96 4.23 -2.00
C GLY A 124 -11.86 3.90 -0.83
N ALA A 125 -13.12 4.35 -0.86
CA ALA A 125 -14.11 4.14 0.19
C ALA A 125 -14.48 2.66 0.38
N ILE A 126 -14.36 1.85 -0.67
CA ILE A 126 -14.60 0.40 -0.60
C ILE A 126 -13.28 -0.35 -0.35
N GLY A 127 -12.27 -0.07 -1.16
CA GLY A 127 -10.98 -0.77 -1.14
C GLY A 127 -10.19 -0.56 0.14
N GLY A 128 -10.23 0.64 0.73
CA GLY A 128 -9.58 0.94 1.99
C GLY A 128 -10.10 0.06 3.13
N PRO A 129 -11.39 0.14 3.51
CA PRO A 129 -11.96 -0.69 4.55
C PRO A 129 -11.80 -2.20 4.29
N LEU A 130 -11.94 -2.64 3.04
CA LEU A 130 -11.70 -4.05 2.69
C LEU A 130 -10.25 -4.47 2.90
N ALA A 131 -9.27 -3.60 2.66
CA ALA A 131 -7.87 -3.90 2.90
C ALA A 131 -7.57 -4.07 4.40
N TYR A 132 -8.10 -3.19 5.26
CA TYR A 132 -7.98 -3.36 6.72
C TYR A 132 -8.71 -4.61 7.21
N LEU A 133 -9.94 -4.86 6.72
CA LEU A 133 -10.68 -6.07 7.07
C LEU A 133 -9.91 -7.34 6.67
N ALA A 134 -9.33 -7.36 5.47
CA ALA A 134 -8.51 -8.47 5.03
C ALA A 134 -7.27 -8.62 5.93
N GLY A 135 -6.55 -7.54 6.23
CA GLY A 135 -5.42 -7.55 7.18
C GLY A 135 -5.78 -8.17 8.53
N SER A 136 -6.93 -7.78 9.09
CA SER A 136 -7.45 -8.39 10.33
C SER A 136 -7.79 -9.87 10.19
N LYS A 137 -8.41 -10.27 9.06
CA LYS A 137 -8.68 -11.70 8.78
C LYS A 137 -7.43 -12.53 8.58
N PHE A 138 -6.33 -11.93 8.11
CA PHE A 138 -5.02 -12.57 8.05
C PHE A 138 -4.30 -12.62 9.40
N GLY A 139 -4.83 -11.96 10.44
CA GLY A 139 -4.19 -11.85 11.75
C GLY A 139 -3.00 -10.86 11.76
N ALA A 140 -2.98 -9.91 10.83
CA ALA A 140 -1.99 -8.84 10.80
C ALA A 140 -2.44 -7.58 11.57
N LEU A 141 -3.71 -7.52 11.98
CA LEU A 141 -4.39 -6.44 12.72
C LEU A 141 -5.30 -7.01 13.81
#